data_AF-A0A164Y5T8-F1
#
_entry.id   AF-A0A164Y5T8-F1
#
_cell.length_a   1.000
_cell.length_b   1.000
_cell.length_c   1.000
_cell.angle_alpha   90.00
_cell.angle_beta   90.00
_cell.angle_gamma   90.00
#
_symmetry.space_group_name_H-M   'P 1'
#
loop_
_entity.id
_entity.type
_entity.pdbx_description
1 polymer ?
#
loop_
_entity_poly.entity_id
_entity_poly.type
_entity_poly.pdbx_seq_one_letter_code
_entity_poly.pdbx_strand_id
1 'polypeptide(L)' 'MTFEEAVKAAQDLVNGAYCPGKQAMEKRHRKFVACADSKRLTGSINLDTALSKHRPGDNRWDYGLGYKPA' A
#
# COMPACT_ATOMS: atom_id res chain seq x y z
N MET A 1 5.44 6.93 14.58
CA MET A 1 5.24 7.03 13.13
C MET A 1 4.27 5.96 12.69
N THR A 2 3.15 6.35 12.09
CA THR A 2 2.16 5.44 11.49
C THR A 2 2.54 5.10 10.05
N PHE A 3 1.95 4.04 9.49
CA PHE A 3 2.12 3.72 8.07
C PHE A 3 1.66 4.87 7.16
N GLU A 4 0.55 5.53 7.50
CA GLU A 4 0.05 6.68 6.75
C GLU A 4 1.03 7.85 6.77
N GLU A 5 1.59 8.18 7.94
CA GLU A 5 2.61 9.21 8.08
C GLU A 5 3.86 8.88 7.25
N ALA A 6 4.31 7.63 7.25
CA ALA A 6 5.46 7.20 6.48
C ALA A 6 5.21 7.30 4.96
N VAL A 7 4.02 6.92 4.49
CA VAL A 7 3.66 7.06 3.07
C VAL A 7 3.63 8.53 2.68
N LYS A 8 2.95 9.39 3.45
CA LYS A 8 2.84 10.82 3.15
C LYS A 8 4.19 11.55 3.20
N ALA A 9 5.11 11.09 4.04
CA ALA A 9 6.46 11.64 4.16
C ALA A 9 7.44 11.08 3.12
N ALA A 10 7.07 10.04 2.36
CA ALA A 10 7.92 9.51 1.31
C ALA A 10 8.18 10.55 0.22
N GLN A 11 9.35 10.48 -0.42
CA GLN A 11 9.66 11.31 -1.58
C GLN A 11 8.59 11.14 -2.66
N ASP A 12 8.42 12.18 -3.47
CA ASP A 12 7.36 12.29 -4.46
C ASP A 12 7.20 11.03 -5.31
N LEU A 13 5.98 10.86 -5.83
CA LEU A 13 5.44 9.72 -6.60
C LEU A 13 4.61 8.71 -5.78
N VAL A 14 4.91 8.53 -4.48
CA VAL A 14 4.20 7.53 -3.63
C VAL A 14 3.39 8.16 -2.49
N ASN A 15 3.65 9.42 -2.16
CA ASN A 15 3.02 10.14 -1.05
C ASN A 15 1.50 10.29 -1.15
N GLY A 16 0.94 10.27 -2.36
CA GLY A 16 -0.50 10.27 -2.62
C GLY A 16 -1.16 8.89 -2.74
N ALA A 17 -0.39 7.80 -2.64
CA ALA A 17 -0.89 6.44 -2.95
C ALA A 17 -1.59 5.73 -1.77
N TYR A 18 -1.66 6.38 -0.60
CA TYR A 18 -2.27 5.80 0.59
C TYR A 18 -3.78 5.59 0.43
N CYS A 19 -4.25 4.39 0.80
CA CYS A 19 -5.67 4.13 1.00
C CYS A 19 -5.90 3.38 2.32
N PRO A 20 -7.02 3.64 3.03
CA PRO A 20 -7.35 2.93 4.27
C PRO A 20 -7.48 1.41 4.08
N GLY A 21 -7.03 0.63 5.07
CA GLY A 21 -7.08 -0.84 5.02
C GLY A 21 -6.46 -1.43 3.75
N LYS A 22 -7.14 -2.39 3.10
CA LYS A 22 -6.68 -3.03 1.84
C LYS A 22 -7.18 -2.35 0.56
N GLN A 23 -7.62 -1.09 0.64
CA GLN A 23 -8.30 -0.44 -0.48
C GLN A 23 -7.42 -0.19 -1.70
N ALA A 24 -6.11 0.03 -1.53
CA ALA A 24 -5.18 0.19 -2.65
C ALA A 24 -4.91 -1.14 -3.39
N MET A 25 -5.19 -2.27 -2.74
CA MET A 25 -4.99 -3.58 -3.34
C MET A 25 -6.08 -3.89 -4.38
N GLU A 26 -5.65 -4.42 -5.52
CA GLU A 26 -6.56 -4.94 -6.52
C GLU A 26 -7.38 -6.12 -5.99
N LYS A 27 -8.64 -6.24 -6.46
CA LYS A 27 -9.56 -7.31 -6.03
C LYS A 27 -8.96 -8.71 -6.19
N ARG A 28 -8.21 -8.95 -7.28
CA ARG A 28 -7.59 -10.26 -7.55
C ARG A 28 -6.54 -10.64 -6.51
N HIS A 29 -5.84 -9.67 -5.92
CA HIS A 29 -4.78 -9.90 -4.92
C HIS A 29 -5.28 -9.80 -3.48
N ARG A 30 -6.26 -8.92 -3.23
CA ARG A 30 -6.83 -8.64 -1.89
C ARG A 30 -7.33 -9.88 -1.15
N LYS A 31 -7.77 -10.90 -1.89
CA LYS A 31 -8.25 -12.19 -1.35
C LYS A 31 -7.14 -13.06 -0.75
N PHE A 32 -5.89 -12.88 -1.15
CA PHE A 32 -4.75 -13.64 -0.63
C PHE A 32 -4.19 -13.07 0.67
N VAL A 33 -4.63 -11.87 1.07
CA VAL A 33 -4.23 -11.25 2.34
C VAL A 33 -5.34 -11.47 3.38
N ALA A 34 -5.12 -12.44 4.26
CA ALA A 34 -5.98 -12.72 5.40
C ALA A 34 -5.40 -12.09 6.68
N CYS A 35 -6.28 -11.53 7.51
CA CYS A 35 -5.92 -11.04 8.84
C CYS A 35 -7.10 -11.34 9.77
N ALA A 36 -6.84 -11.99 10.89
CA ALA A 36 -7.88 -12.37 11.85
C ALA A 36 -8.66 -11.16 12.39
N ASP A 37 -7.95 -10.05 12.65
CA ASP A 37 -8.57 -8.77 12.97
C ASP A 37 -8.23 -7.74 11.90
N SER A 38 -9.20 -7.47 11.03
CA SER A 38 -9.06 -6.53 9.92
C SER A 38 -8.81 -5.09 10.38
N LYS A 39 -9.16 -4.72 11.62
CA LYS A 39 -8.87 -3.38 12.17
C LYS A 39 -7.39 -3.14 12.38
N ARG A 40 -6.57 -4.20 12.37
CA ARG A 40 -5.11 -4.13 12.44
C ARG A 40 -4.47 -3.79 11.10
N LEU A 41 -5.20 -3.88 10.00
CA LEU A 41 -4.76 -3.41 8.69
C LEU A 41 -5.04 -1.91 8.59
N THR A 42 -4.03 -1.09 8.84
CA THR A 42 -4.22 0.35 8.99
C THR A 42 -4.28 1.08 7.65
N GLY A 43 -3.62 0.56 6.61
CA GLY A 43 -3.59 1.18 5.28
C GLY A 43 -2.85 0.33 4.25
N SER A 44 -2.95 0.71 2.98
CA SER A 44 -2.25 0.06 1.87
C SER A 44 -1.82 1.07 0.81
N ILE A 45 -0.83 0.68 0.02
CA ILE A 45 -0.38 1.39 -1.19
C ILE A 45 -0.21 0.38 -2.32
N ASN A 46 -0.42 0.84 -3.55
CA ASN A 46 -0.11 0.10 -4.78
C ASN A 46 1.08 0.78 -5.46
N LEU A 47 2.29 0.24 -5.26
CA LEU A 47 3.51 0.83 -5.79
C LEU A 47 3.56 0.75 -7.32
N ASP A 48 3.08 -0.34 -7.91
CA ASP A 48 3.00 -0.51 -9.36
C ASP A 48 2.18 0.60 -10.01
N THR A 49 0.96 0.85 -9.51
CA THR A 49 0.11 1.92 -10.06
C THR A 49 0.71 3.30 -9.80
N ALA A 50 1.22 3.55 -8.59
CA ALA A 50 1.80 4.84 -8.21
C ALA A 50 3.03 5.21 -9.08
N LEU A 51 3.87 4.22 -9.41
CA LEU A 51 5.12 4.43 -10.14
C LEU A 51 5.02 4.17 -11.64
N SER A 52 3.91 3.58 -12.13
CA SER A 52 3.71 3.18 -13.53
C SER A 52 4.10 4.24 -14.56
N LYS A 53 3.79 5.52 -14.30
CA LYS A 53 4.09 6.63 -15.20
C LYS A 53 5.57 7.03 -15.22
N HIS A 54 6.27 6.83 -14.12
CA HIS A 54 7.63 7.33 -13.92
C HIS A 54 8.68 6.23 -14.07
N ARG A 55 8.30 4.98 -13.81
CA ARG A 55 9.18 3.80 -13.88
C ARG A 55 8.52 2.63 -14.61
N PRO A 56 8.12 2.81 -15.89
CA PRO A 56 7.37 1.78 -16.64
C PRO A 56 8.18 0.52 -16.96
N GLY A 57 9.51 0.60 -16.93
CA GLY A 57 10.42 -0.51 -17.23
C GLY A 57 11.01 -1.21 -16.01
N ASP A 58 10.73 -0.71 -14.80
CA ASP A 58 11.19 -1.36 -13.57
C ASP A 58 10.41 -2.66 -13.34
N ASN A 59 11.03 -3.62 -12.65
CA ASN A 59 10.33 -4.82 -12.19
C ASN A 59 9.09 -4.41 -11.41
N ARG A 60 7.92 -4.96 -11.78
CA ARG A 60 6.62 -4.57 -11.20
C ARG A 60 6.68 -4.63 -9.68
N TRP A 61 6.33 -3.50 -9.05
CA TRP A 61 6.48 -3.31 -7.62
C TRP A 61 5.27 -3.90 -6.89
N ASP A 62 5.52 -4.52 -5.75
CA ASP A 62 4.48 -5.17 -4.94
C ASP A 62 3.62 -4.15 -4.17
N TYR A 63 2.65 -4.63 -3.37
CA TYR A 63 1.87 -3.78 -2.47
C TYR A 63 2.62 -3.45 -1.18
N GLY A 64 2.36 -2.27 -0.62
CA GLY A 64 2.66 -1.98 0.79
C GLY A 64 1.40 -2.11 1.63
N LEU A 65 1.54 -2.65 2.85
CA LEU A 65 0.43 -2.84 3.79
C LEU A 65 0.88 -2.45 5.21
N GLY A 66 0.16 -1.51 5.82
CA GLY A 66 0.30 -1.15 7.22
C GLY A 66 -0.36 -2.17 8.12
N TYR A 67 0.38 -2.70 9.08
CA TYR A 67 -0.11 -3.64 10.08
C TYR A 67 0.24 -3.15 11.49
N LYS A 68 -0.74 -3.12 12.40
CA LYS A 68 -0.54 -2.84 13.81
C LYS A 68 -0.33 -4.15 14.60
N PRO A 69 0.86 -4.40 15.16
CA PRO A 69 1.09 -5.52 16.08
C PRO A 69 0.19 -5.40 17.32
N ALA A 70 -0.02 -6.52 18.00
CA ALA A 70 -0.78 -6.55 19.26
C ALA A 70 0.09 -6.01 20.39
#